data_AF-A0A9W6LZ10-F1
#
_entry.id   AF-A0A9W6LZ10-F1
#
_cell.length_a   1.000
_cell.length_b   1.000
_cell.length_c   1.000
_cell.angle_alpha   90.00
_cell.angle_beta   90.00
_cell.angle_gamma   90.00
#
_symmetry.space_group_name_H-M   'P 1'
#
loop_
_entity.id
_entity.type
_entity.pdbx_description
1 polymer ?
#
loop_
_entity_poly.entity_id
_entity_poly.type
_entity_poly.pdbx_seq_one_letter_code
_entity_poly.pdbx_strand_id
1 'polypeptide(L)'
;MPIAQPLPNLLVAGQTIGTGELRVIEHEPISDPVAEHPLTGAVRIVVRPDRGIEVRIRPDDPAHASLTGIDLMMTGKRHDGLPENIQDEDRFALNSDASTTASDGELVMPLLVDLASFGDPTFLHSIEETPAGDARVIAAAAITWTLPSAFPGLKAVDSGSATNARGRTVSDNGTLAYYIPSPYDTIYQVTRRFGLTETQLLWLNPELLANTPDPELKSGIGVNLDPGRR
;
A
#
# COMPACT_ATOMS: atom_id res chain seq x y z
N MET A 1 16.51 -19.80 0.87
CA MET A 1 17.66 -19.17 1.56
C MET A 1 17.05 -18.03 2.32
N PRO A 2 17.17 -17.96 3.65
CA PRO A 2 16.55 -16.89 4.41
C PRO A 2 17.12 -15.55 3.95
N ILE A 3 16.26 -14.53 3.89
CA ILE A 3 16.63 -13.17 3.50
C ILE A 3 17.73 -12.68 4.44
N ALA A 4 18.89 -12.33 3.89
CA ALA A 4 20.08 -12.01 4.69
C ALA A 4 20.01 -10.65 5.40
N GLN A 5 19.05 -9.78 5.03
CA GLN A 5 18.95 -8.41 5.56
C GLN A 5 17.49 -8.01 5.81
N PRO A 6 17.16 -7.46 6.99
CA PRO A 6 15.84 -6.90 7.25
C PRO A 6 15.58 -5.69 6.35
N LEU A 7 14.32 -5.48 5.98
CA LEU A 7 13.92 -4.27 5.27
C LEU A 7 14.26 -3.02 6.10
N PRO A 8 14.73 -1.92 5.47
CA PRO A 8 14.94 -0.67 6.18
C PRO A 8 13.64 -0.19 6.84
N ASN A 9 13.72 0.23 8.09
CA ASN A 9 12.59 0.81 8.82
C ASN A 9 12.95 2.25 9.18
N LEU A 10 12.23 3.20 8.57
CA LEU A 10 12.43 4.64 8.73
C LEU A 10 11.38 5.29 9.64
N LEU A 11 10.50 4.49 10.26
CA LEU A 11 9.38 4.97 11.05
C LEU A 11 9.87 5.58 12.38
N VAL A 12 9.45 6.82 12.64
CA VAL A 12 9.71 7.53 13.89
C VAL A 12 8.39 7.73 14.64
N ALA A 13 8.31 7.25 15.88
CA ALA A 13 7.11 7.37 16.71
C ALA A 13 6.63 8.83 16.82
N GLY A 14 5.31 9.02 16.68
CA GLY A 14 4.64 10.33 16.69
C GLY A 14 4.72 11.11 15.38
N GLN A 15 5.50 10.65 14.40
CA GLN A 15 5.62 11.33 13.12
C GLN A 15 4.36 11.13 12.26
N THR A 16 3.86 12.21 11.67
CA THR A 16 2.94 12.11 10.53
C THR A 16 3.73 11.80 9.27
N ILE A 17 3.48 10.64 8.69
CA ILE A 17 4.23 10.08 7.55
C ILE A 17 3.43 10.09 6.25
N GLY A 18 2.13 10.39 6.31
CA GLY A 18 1.28 10.52 5.14
C GLY A 18 0.08 11.42 5.42
N THR A 19 -0.43 12.05 4.37
CA THR A 19 -1.62 12.91 4.43
C THR A 19 -2.50 12.69 3.22
N GLY A 20 -3.80 12.91 3.36
CA GLY A 20 -4.75 12.85 2.26
C GLY A 20 -6.04 13.58 2.60
N GLU A 21 -7.02 13.45 1.72
CA GLU A 21 -8.37 14.00 1.94
C GLU A 21 -9.38 12.98 1.45
N LEU A 22 -10.20 12.48 2.37
CA LEU A 22 -11.25 11.52 2.08
C LEU A 22 -12.43 12.28 1.46
N ARG A 23 -12.73 11.95 0.21
CA ARG A 23 -13.77 12.61 -0.59
C ARG A 23 -14.67 11.57 -1.21
N VAL A 24 -15.94 11.94 -1.38
CA VAL A 24 -16.89 11.14 -2.16
C VAL A 24 -16.37 10.96 -3.58
N ILE A 25 -16.46 9.73 -4.08
CA ILE A 25 -16.12 9.40 -5.46
C ILE A 25 -17.37 9.00 -6.24
N GLU A 26 -17.28 9.05 -7.57
CA GLU A 26 -18.38 8.55 -8.41
C GLU A 26 -18.49 7.02 -8.28
N HIS A 27 -19.71 6.54 -8.04
CA HIS A 27 -20.01 5.12 -7.92
C HIS A 27 -21.40 4.79 -8.48
N GLU A 28 -21.63 3.52 -8.82
CA GLU A 28 -22.97 3.05 -9.16
C GLU A 28 -23.93 3.17 -7.96
N PRO A 29 -25.24 3.38 -8.17
CA PRO A 29 -26.20 3.54 -7.08
C PRO A 29 -26.17 2.37 -6.08
N ILE A 30 -26.08 2.70 -4.79
CA ILE A 30 -26.09 1.75 -3.68
C ILE A 30 -27.36 1.99 -2.86
N SER A 31 -28.16 0.94 -2.65
CA SER A 31 -29.37 1.01 -1.82
C SER A 31 -29.03 0.80 -0.34
N ASP A 32 -28.07 1.57 0.18
CA ASP A 32 -27.65 1.58 1.58
C ASP A 32 -27.59 3.04 2.07
N PRO A 33 -28.28 3.42 3.17
CA PRO A 33 -28.24 4.78 3.70
C PRO A 33 -26.84 5.31 4.00
N VAL A 34 -25.89 4.42 4.29
CA VAL A 34 -24.49 4.80 4.54
C VAL A 34 -23.85 5.42 3.28
N ALA A 35 -24.24 4.97 2.10
CA ALA A 35 -23.75 5.52 0.84
C ALA A 35 -24.24 6.95 0.55
N GLU A 36 -25.30 7.42 1.23
CA GLU A 36 -25.79 8.80 1.09
C GLU A 36 -24.96 9.80 1.91
N HIS A 37 -24.26 9.31 2.93
CA HIS A 37 -23.47 10.12 3.87
C HIS A 37 -22.11 9.49 4.17
N PRO A 38 -21.26 9.31 3.13
CA PRO A 38 -19.91 8.78 3.31
C PRO A 38 -19.09 9.67 4.26
N LEU A 39 -18.12 9.06 4.94
CA LEU A 39 -17.14 9.79 5.72
C LEU A 39 -16.29 10.66 4.80
N THR A 40 -16.12 11.93 5.15
CA THR A 40 -15.28 12.87 4.41
C THR A 40 -14.43 13.68 5.38
N GLY A 41 -13.26 14.14 4.92
CA GLY A 41 -12.41 15.05 5.67
C GLY A 41 -10.91 14.77 5.56
N ALA A 42 -10.14 15.49 6.39
CA ALA A 42 -8.69 15.45 6.32
C ALA A 42 -8.11 14.18 6.95
N VAL A 43 -7.19 13.53 6.24
CA VAL A 43 -6.53 12.28 6.65
C VAL A 43 -5.08 12.54 7.04
N ARG A 44 -4.63 11.91 8.13
CA ARG A 44 -3.22 11.81 8.52
C ARG A 44 -2.87 10.37 8.88
N ILE A 45 -1.68 9.95 8.50
CA ILE A 45 -1.12 8.64 8.85
C ILE A 45 0.02 8.89 9.84
N VAL A 46 -0.09 8.31 11.02
CA VAL A 46 0.79 8.59 12.16
C VAL A 46 1.43 7.30 12.64
N VAL A 47 2.72 7.37 12.97
CA VAL A 47 3.43 6.27 13.62
C VAL A 47 3.12 6.28 15.11
N ARG A 48 2.61 5.17 15.63
CA ARG A 48 2.31 4.98 17.06
C ARG A 48 3.59 4.81 17.90
N PRO A 49 3.51 4.91 19.24
CA PRO A 49 4.66 4.67 20.13
C PRO A 49 5.29 3.27 19.99
N ASP A 50 4.49 2.27 19.64
CA ASP A 50 4.94 0.89 19.38
C ASP A 50 5.50 0.69 17.96
N ARG A 51 5.60 1.77 17.17
CA ARG A 51 5.94 1.78 15.74
C ARG A 51 4.92 1.12 14.82
N GLY A 52 3.72 0.83 15.33
CA GLY A 52 2.55 0.55 14.49
C GLY A 52 2.08 1.80 13.75
N ILE A 53 1.13 1.63 12.82
CA ILE A 53 0.54 2.72 12.05
C ILE A 53 -0.91 2.92 12.49
N GLU A 54 -1.31 4.18 12.63
CA GLU A 54 -2.71 4.57 12.79
C GLU A 54 -3.09 5.62 11.75
N VAL A 55 -4.35 5.55 11.32
CA VAL A 55 -4.98 6.54 10.47
C VAL A 55 -5.83 7.45 11.36
N ARG A 56 -5.68 8.75 11.15
CA ARG A 56 -6.45 9.79 11.82
C ARG A 56 -7.26 10.54 10.79
N ILE A 57 -8.57 10.62 10.99
CA ILE A 57 -9.48 11.34 10.12
C ILE A 57 -10.14 12.44 10.93
N ARG A 58 -9.96 13.69 10.52
CA ARG A 58 -10.76 14.82 11.01
C ARG A 58 -11.96 14.96 10.07
N PRO A 59 -13.17 14.57 10.50
CA PRO A 59 -14.33 14.63 9.62
C PRO A 59 -14.69 16.08 9.28
N ASP A 60 -15.21 16.31 8.08
CA ASP A 60 -15.74 17.64 7.68
C ASP A 60 -16.99 18.02 8.50
N ASP A 61 -17.77 17.02 8.91
CA ASP A 61 -18.88 17.15 9.86
C ASP A 61 -18.74 16.18 11.05
N PRO A 62 -17.96 16.55 12.09
CA PRO A 62 -17.73 15.69 13.24
C PRO A 62 -18.99 15.33 14.04
N ALA A 63 -20.08 16.12 13.92
CA ALA A 63 -21.31 15.87 14.65
C ALA A 63 -22.12 14.69 14.07
N HIS A 64 -21.93 14.39 12.78
CA HIS A 64 -22.63 13.33 12.07
C HIS A 64 -21.70 12.20 11.57
N ALA A 65 -20.39 12.31 11.80
CA ALA A 65 -19.44 11.28 11.45
C ALA A 65 -19.72 9.96 12.19
N SER A 66 -19.83 8.87 11.44
CA SER A 66 -20.07 7.52 11.98
C SER A 66 -19.21 6.51 11.24
N LEU A 67 -18.63 5.57 11.99
CA LEU A 67 -17.95 4.39 11.44
C LEU A 67 -18.88 3.16 11.35
N THR A 68 -20.15 3.31 11.74
CA THR A 68 -21.11 2.20 11.73
C THR A 68 -21.53 1.87 10.30
N GLY A 69 -21.40 0.61 9.90
CA GLY A 69 -21.86 0.14 8.60
C GLY A 69 -20.91 0.47 7.45
N ILE A 70 -19.68 0.90 7.73
CA ILE A 70 -18.62 1.09 6.73
C ILE A 70 -17.42 0.20 7.04
N ASP A 71 -16.72 -0.18 5.97
CA ASP A 71 -15.38 -0.70 6.01
C ASP A 71 -14.42 0.38 5.48
N LEU A 72 -13.33 0.61 6.21
CA LEU A 72 -12.23 1.47 5.78
C LEU A 72 -10.98 0.63 5.57
N MET A 73 -10.40 0.73 4.38
CA MET A 73 -9.22 -0.05 3.99
C MET A 73 -8.12 0.87 3.47
N MET A 74 -6.88 0.65 3.90
CA MET A 74 -5.71 1.14 3.17
C MET A 74 -5.41 0.19 2.03
N THR A 75 -5.15 0.70 0.83
CA THR A 75 -5.03 -0.13 -0.37
C THR A 75 -3.86 0.28 -1.27
N GLY A 76 -3.36 -0.66 -2.07
CA GLY A 76 -2.42 -0.37 -3.16
C GLY A 76 -3.06 0.32 -4.37
N LYS A 77 -4.39 0.42 -4.44
CA LYS A 77 -5.10 1.05 -5.55
C LYS A 77 -4.93 2.58 -5.53
N ARG A 78 -4.75 3.16 -6.71
CA ARG A 78 -4.48 4.60 -6.84
C ARG A 78 -5.75 5.40 -7.10
N HIS A 79 -5.79 6.58 -6.49
CA HIS A 79 -6.83 7.61 -6.71
C HIS A 79 -6.22 8.97 -7.06
N ASP A 80 -4.93 9.01 -7.36
CA ASP A 80 -4.17 10.22 -7.72
C ASP A 80 -3.88 10.34 -9.22
N GLY A 81 -4.38 9.39 -10.02
CA GLY A 81 -4.17 9.36 -11.47
C GLY A 81 -2.75 9.00 -11.92
N LEU A 82 -1.87 8.58 -11.00
CA LEU A 82 -0.57 8.02 -11.34
C LEU A 82 -0.72 6.56 -11.80
N PRO A 83 0.29 5.98 -12.48
CA PRO A 83 0.20 4.62 -12.99
C PRO A 83 -0.08 3.62 -11.88
N GLU A 84 -1.06 2.74 -12.09
CA GLU A 84 -1.41 1.70 -11.12
C GLU A 84 -0.23 0.79 -10.79
N ASN A 85 -0.19 0.34 -9.55
CA ASN A 85 0.67 -0.76 -9.13
C ASN A 85 0.02 -2.08 -9.60
N ILE A 86 0.83 -3.07 -10.00
CA ILE A 86 0.34 -4.43 -10.30
C ILE A 86 -0.18 -5.17 -9.04
N GLN A 87 0.06 -4.60 -7.86
CA GLN A 87 -0.39 -5.08 -6.56
C GLN A 87 -1.55 -4.23 -6.00
N ASP A 88 -2.34 -3.59 -6.87
CA ASP A 88 -3.46 -2.72 -6.48
C ASP A 88 -4.54 -3.41 -5.64
N GLU A 89 -4.65 -4.74 -5.74
CA GLU A 89 -5.60 -5.57 -4.98
C GLU A 89 -5.26 -5.71 -3.49
N ASP A 90 -4.06 -5.33 -3.05
CA ASP A 90 -3.67 -5.44 -1.64
C ASP A 90 -4.47 -4.46 -0.77
N ARG A 91 -5.18 -5.01 0.22
CA ARG A 91 -6.10 -4.28 1.11
C ARG A 91 -5.87 -4.62 2.57
N PHE A 92 -5.75 -3.58 3.40
CA PHE A 92 -5.48 -3.67 4.82
C PHE A 92 -6.55 -2.91 5.60
N ALA A 93 -7.35 -3.64 6.38
CA ALA A 93 -8.45 -3.06 7.14
C ALA A 93 -7.95 -2.19 8.30
N LEU A 94 -8.60 -1.04 8.48
CA LEU A 94 -8.50 -0.21 9.67
C LEU A 94 -9.41 -0.78 10.76
N ASN A 95 -8.93 -0.80 12.01
CA ASN A 95 -9.71 -1.30 13.14
C ASN A 95 -10.69 -0.22 13.62
N SER A 96 -11.91 -0.22 13.06
CA SER A 96 -12.99 0.67 13.48
C SER A 96 -13.50 0.35 14.89
N ASP A 97 -13.47 -0.93 15.32
CA ASP A 97 -13.88 -1.34 16.67
C ASP A 97 -12.92 -0.83 17.77
N ALA A 98 -11.63 -0.67 17.44
CA ALA A 98 -10.64 -0.06 18.31
C ALA A 98 -10.49 1.44 18.08
N SER A 99 -11.40 2.05 17.31
CA SER A 99 -11.35 3.48 17.06
C SER A 99 -11.60 4.27 18.34
N THR A 100 -10.94 5.42 18.43
CA THR A 100 -11.23 6.41 19.47
C THR A 100 -11.52 7.74 18.82
N THR A 101 -12.47 8.49 19.39
CA THR A 101 -12.71 9.88 19.02
C THR A 101 -11.91 10.76 19.97
N ALA A 102 -10.94 11.51 19.45
CA ALA A 102 -10.21 12.50 20.22
C ALA A 102 -11.14 13.65 20.65
N SER A 103 -10.70 14.46 21.62
CA SER A 103 -11.51 15.57 22.16
C SER A 103 -11.91 16.62 21.11
N ASP A 104 -11.22 16.68 19.99
CA ASP A 104 -11.48 17.59 18.86
C ASP A 104 -12.33 16.96 17.76
N GLY A 105 -12.88 15.75 17.97
CA GLY A 105 -13.70 15.03 16.99
C GLY A 105 -12.90 14.23 15.96
N GLU A 106 -11.56 14.17 16.07
CA GLU A 106 -10.73 13.35 15.20
C GLU A 106 -10.93 11.85 15.50
N LEU A 107 -11.21 11.06 14.46
CA LEU A 107 -11.30 9.61 14.53
C LEU A 107 -9.90 9.02 14.41
N VAL A 108 -9.49 8.19 15.36
CA VAL A 108 -8.18 7.53 15.38
C VAL A 108 -8.39 6.03 15.27
N MET A 109 -7.91 5.43 14.19
CA MET A 109 -8.07 4.01 13.88
C MET A 109 -6.71 3.36 13.69
N PRO A 110 -6.34 2.35 14.50
CA PRO A 110 -5.12 1.61 14.26
C PRO A 110 -5.29 0.68 13.06
N LEU A 111 -4.23 0.52 12.28
CA LEU A 111 -4.21 -0.50 11.25
C LEU A 111 -4.10 -1.89 11.89
N LEU A 112 -4.87 -2.87 11.39
CA LEU A 112 -4.91 -4.23 11.96
C LEU A 112 -3.65 -5.06 11.73
N VAL A 113 -2.81 -4.65 10.78
CA VAL A 113 -1.60 -5.39 10.40
C VAL A 113 -0.36 -4.70 10.97
N ASP A 114 0.57 -5.50 11.47
CA ASP A 114 1.91 -5.02 11.82
C ASP A 114 2.71 -4.69 10.56
N LEU A 115 2.51 -3.50 10.01
CA LEU A 115 3.27 -3.00 8.86
C LEU A 115 4.77 -2.90 9.15
N ALA A 116 5.22 -2.87 10.40
CA ALA A 116 6.65 -2.89 10.69
C ALA A 116 7.32 -4.18 10.20
N SER A 117 6.56 -5.29 10.10
CA SER A 117 7.01 -6.54 9.50
C SER A 117 7.08 -6.48 7.96
N PHE A 118 6.33 -5.58 7.33
CA PHE A 118 6.38 -5.28 5.88
C PHE A 118 7.37 -4.16 5.54
N GLY A 119 8.02 -3.58 6.56
CA GLY A 119 8.97 -2.48 6.42
C GLY A 119 8.29 -1.12 6.29
N ASP A 120 8.39 -0.54 5.11
CA ASP A 120 7.92 0.81 4.78
C ASP A 120 6.52 0.74 4.13
N PRO A 121 5.51 1.49 4.64
CA PRO A 121 4.12 1.45 4.18
C PRO A 121 3.83 2.16 2.86
N THR A 122 4.81 2.79 2.21
CA THR A 122 4.55 3.65 1.03
C THR A 122 3.97 2.92 -0.18
N PHE A 123 3.89 1.59 -0.14
CA PHE A 123 3.21 0.77 -1.15
C PHE A 123 1.69 0.85 -1.12
N LEU A 124 1.13 1.43 -0.04
CA LEU A 124 -0.27 1.76 0.04
C LEU A 124 -0.47 3.15 -0.55
N HIS A 125 -1.47 3.31 -1.41
CA HIS A 125 -1.70 4.55 -2.17
C HIS A 125 -2.98 5.26 -1.78
N SER A 126 -3.93 4.55 -1.19
CA SER A 126 -5.20 5.16 -0.82
C SER A 126 -5.79 4.60 0.46
N ILE A 127 -6.74 5.35 1.01
CA ILE A 127 -7.77 4.82 1.89
C ILE A 127 -9.08 4.81 1.10
N GLU A 128 -9.79 3.70 1.15
CA GLU A 128 -11.10 3.53 0.52
C GLU A 128 -12.15 3.24 1.60
N GLU A 129 -13.32 3.84 1.43
CA GLU A 129 -14.53 3.57 2.21
C GLU A 129 -15.52 2.77 1.35
N THR A 130 -16.05 1.70 1.92
CA THR A 130 -17.12 0.90 1.33
C THR A 130 -18.23 0.65 2.36
N PRO A 131 -19.52 0.58 1.97
CA PRO A 131 -20.56 0.05 2.85
C PRO A 131 -20.24 -1.40 3.25
N ALA A 132 -20.54 -1.77 4.49
CA ALA A 132 -20.25 -3.11 4.99
C ALA A 132 -20.97 -4.19 4.15
N GLY A 133 -20.19 -5.12 3.59
CA GLY A 133 -20.71 -6.18 2.72
C GLY A 133 -20.94 -5.78 1.26
N ASP A 134 -20.59 -4.55 0.87
CA ASP A 134 -20.57 -4.08 -0.52
C ASP A 134 -19.12 -3.73 -0.91
N ALA A 135 -18.68 -4.13 -2.11
CA ALA A 135 -17.32 -3.87 -2.57
C ALA A 135 -17.16 -2.48 -3.24
N ARG A 136 -18.27 -1.78 -3.51
CA ARG A 136 -18.26 -0.49 -4.21
C ARG A 136 -17.76 0.60 -3.28
N VAL A 137 -16.74 1.32 -3.76
CA VAL A 137 -16.10 2.42 -3.03
C VAL A 137 -16.95 3.67 -3.16
N ILE A 138 -17.29 4.29 -2.03
CA ILE A 138 -18.13 5.49 -1.95
C ILE A 138 -17.33 6.75 -1.64
N ALA A 139 -16.19 6.60 -0.96
CA ALA A 139 -15.22 7.66 -0.77
C ALA A 139 -13.80 7.11 -0.81
N ALA A 140 -12.85 7.95 -1.23
CA ALA A 140 -11.44 7.60 -1.25
C ALA A 140 -10.55 8.80 -0.93
N ALA A 141 -9.38 8.52 -0.35
CA ALA A 141 -8.32 9.47 -0.11
C ALA A 141 -7.03 8.95 -0.75
N ALA A 142 -6.48 9.65 -1.74
CA ALA A 142 -5.11 9.40 -2.15
C ALA A 142 -4.14 9.83 -1.04
N ILE A 143 -3.12 9.01 -0.79
CA ILE A 143 -2.11 9.25 0.25
C ILE A 143 -0.89 9.92 -0.37
N THR A 144 -0.58 11.12 0.11
CA THR A 144 0.72 11.75 -0.10
C THR A 144 1.65 11.38 1.04
N TRP A 145 2.63 10.50 0.77
CA TRP A 145 3.64 10.11 1.74
C TRP A 145 4.72 11.19 1.91
N THR A 146 5.13 11.42 3.15
CA THR A 146 6.28 12.27 3.51
C THR A 146 7.49 11.46 3.95
N LEU A 147 7.33 10.14 4.06
CA LEU A 147 8.42 9.22 4.37
C LEU A 147 9.42 9.18 3.21
N PRO A 148 10.73 9.39 3.44
CA PRO A 148 11.71 9.31 2.37
C PRO A 148 11.90 7.86 1.93
N SER A 149 12.21 7.65 0.65
CA SER A 149 12.56 6.31 0.16
C SER A 149 13.82 5.78 0.87
N ALA A 150 13.76 4.52 1.30
CA ALA A 150 14.92 3.81 1.83
C ALA A 150 16.02 3.55 0.77
N PHE A 151 15.68 3.63 -0.52
CA PHE A 151 16.59 3.43 -1.64
C PHE A 151 16.51 4.60 -2.62
N PRO A 152 16.98 5.80 -2.24
CA PRO A 152 16.93 6.97 -3.09
C PRO A 152 17.75 6.72 -4.37
N GLY A 153 17.15 7.00 -5.53
CA GLY A 153 17.78 6.80 -6.83
C GLY A 153 17.82 5.34 -7.31
N LEU A 154 17.11 4.43 -6.65
CA LEU A 154 16.93 3.06 -7.13
C LEU A 154 16.39 3.06 -8.57
N LYS A 155 17.03 2.26 -9.43
CA LYS A 155 16.57 2.05 -10.81
C LYS A 155 16.94 0.65 -11.25
N ALA A 156 15.95 -0.15 -11.62
CA ALA A 156 16.17 -1.44 -12.25
C ALA A 156 16.75 -1.26 -13.65
N VAL A 157 17.77 -2.05 -13.99
CA VAL A 157 18.40 -2.07 -15.31
C VAL A 157 18.41 -3.49 -15.84
N ASP A 158 17.62 -3.75 -16.89
CA ASP A 158 17.56 -5.08 -17.50
C ASP A 158 18.85 -5.39 -18.29
N SER A 159 19.67 -6.30 -17.77
CA SER A 159 20.87 -6.82 -18.45
C SER A 159 20.58 -7.97 -19.41
N GLY A 160 19.31 -8.36 -19.57
CA GLY A 160 18.86 -9.42 -20.45
C GLY A 160 18.54 -10.72 -19.73
N SER A 161 17.86 -11.62 -20.44
CA SER A 161 17.45 -12.94 -19.92
C SER A 161 18.65 -13.77 -19.47
N ALA A 162 18.49 -14.48 -18.35
CA ALA A 162 19.52 -15.35 -17.77
C ALA A 162 18.92 -16.66 -17.23
N THR A 163 19.78 -17.62 -16.87
CA THR A 163 19.33 -18.86 -16.22
C THR A 163 18.57 -18.55 -14.92
N ASN A 164 17.34 -19.06 -14.81
CA ASN A 164 16.40 -18.79 -13.72
C ASN A 164 16.05 -17.29 -13.55
N ALA A 165 16.13 -16.52 -14.64
CA ALA A 165 15.56 -15.18 -14.76
C ALA A 165 15.06 -14.94 -16.20
N ARG A 166 14.23 -15.87 -16.71
CA ARG A 166 13.81 -15.93 -18.11
C ARG A 166 12.45 -15.30 -18.39
N GLY A 167 11.74 -14.90 -17.34
CA GLY A 167 10.51 -14.12 -17.42
C GLY A 167 10.57 -12.91 -18.34
N ARG A 168 9.37 -12.43 -18.68
CA ARG A 168 9.18 -11.33 -19.62
C ARG A 168 9.13 -10.00 -18.86
N THR A 169 9.74 -8.98 -19.43
CA THR A 169 9.60 -7.60 -18.93
C THR A 169 8.40 -6.90 -19.56
N VAL A 170 7.80 -6.02 -18.77
CA VAL A 170 6.77 -5.08 -19.23
C VAL A 170 7.35 -3.69 -19.08
N SER A 171 7.20 -2.88 -20.12
CA SER A 171 7.58 -1.47 -20.09
C SER A 171 6.36 -0.63 -20.37
N ASP A 172 6.27 0.49 -19.68
CA ASP A 172 5.22 1.48 -19.87
C ASP A 172 5.89 2.84 -20.11
N ASN A 173 5.50 3.49 -21.22
CA ASN A 173 6.10 4.73 -21.72
C ASN A 173 7.64 4.72 -21.76
N GLY A 174 8.23 3.58 -22.14
CA GLY A 174 9.68 3.41 -22.25
C GLY A 174 10.41 3.19 -20.91
N THR A 175 9.67 3.12 -19.80
CA THR A 175 10.20 2.80 -18.47
C THR A 175 9.94 1.33 -18.15
N LEU A 176 10.95 0.63 -17.62
CA LEU A 176 10.79 -0.74 -17.14
C LEU A 176 9.85 -0.75 -15.93
N ALA A 177 8.68 -1.37 -16.09
CA ALA A 177 7.61 -1.35 -15.11
C ALA A 177 7.59 -2.64 -14.28
N TYR A 178 7.48 -3.79 -14.96
CA TYR A 178 7.27 -5.07 -14.31
C TYR A 178 8.14 -6.17 -14.88
N TYR A 179 8.33 -7.21 -14.09
CA TYR A 179 8.81 -8.49 -14.51
C TYR A 179 7.79 -9.57 -14.24
N ILE A 180 7.46 -10.38 -15.25
CA ILE A 180 6.56 -11.52 -15.13
C ILE A 180 7.41 -12.79 -15.10
N PRO A 181 7.57 -13.44 -13.93
CA PRO A 181 8.41 -14.62 -13.77
C PRO A 181 7.94 -15.80 -14.63
N SER A 182 8.90 -16.55 -15.16
CA SER A 182 8.70 -17.89 -15.71
C SER A 182 8.84 -18.96 -14.63
N PRO A 183 8.43 -20.21 -14.89
CA PRO A 183 8.72 -21.32 -13.99
C PRO A 183 10.21 -21.42 -13.70
N TYR A 184 10.54 -21.68 -12.43
CA TYR A 184 11.90 -21.81 -11.89
C TYR A 184 12.73 -20.52 -11.84
N ASP A 185 12.16 -19.37 -12.20
CA ASP A 185 12.84 -18.11 -11.94
C ASP A 185 12.97 -17.90 -10.42
N THR A 186 14.11 -17.36 -9.99
CA THR A 186 14.39 -17.14 -8.57
C THR A 186 14.64 -15.67 -8.29
N ILE A 187 14.25 -15.20 -7.09
CA ILE A 187 14.56 -13.85 -6.61
C ILE A 187 16.04 -13.52 -6.81
N TYR A 188 16.93 -14.46 -6.46
CA TYR A 188 18.38 -14.29 -6.60
C TYR A 188 18.85 -14.02 -8.04
N GLN A 189 18.35 -14.76 -9.03
CA GLN A 189 18.79 -14.55 -10.42
C GLN A 189 18.07 -13.36 -11.06
N VAL A 190 16.80 -13.14 -10.70
CA VAL A 190 16.00 -12.00 -11.17
C VAL A 190 16.60 -10.67 -10.70
N THR A 191 16.96 -10.56 -9.43
CA THR A 191 17.62 -9.35 -8.89
C THR A 191 18.92 -9.05 -9.61
N ARG A 192 19.76 -10.06 -9.88
CA ARG A 192 20.99 -9.90 -10.67
C ARG A 192 20.72 -9.42 -12.10
N ARG A 193 19.71 -9.98 -12.76
CA ARG A 193 19.30 -9.52 -14.10
C ARG A 193 18.98 -8.02 -14.11
N PHE A 194 18.35 -7.53 -13.05
CA PHE A 194 17.90 -6.14 -12.94
C PHE A 194 18.85 -5.20 -12.20
N GLY A 195 20.04 -5.69 -11.79
CA GLY A 195 21.00 -4.89 -11.03
C GLY A 195 20.50 -4.49 -9.64
N LEU A 196 19.60 -5.27 -9.05
CA LEU A 196 19.01 -5.05 -7.73
C LEU A 196 19.64 -5.97 -6.68
N THR A 197 19.49 -5.63 -5.41
CA THR A 197 19.60 -6.58 -4.29
C THR A 197 18.26 -7.28 -4.05
N GLU A 198 18.27 -8.43 -3.37
CA GLU A 198 17.02 -9.09 -2.94
C GLU A 198 16.19 -8.18 -2.04
N THR A 199 16.83 -7.47 -1.11
CA THR A 199 16.19 -6.45 -0.26
C THR A 199 15.51 -5.35 -1.07
N GLN A 200 16.11 -4.89 -2.18
CA GLN A 200 15.50 -3.88 -3.04
C GLN A 200 14.29 -4.43 -3.80
N LEU A 201 14.35 -5.68 -4.28
CA LEU A 201 13.20 -6.30 -4.93
C LEU A 201 12.05 -6.53 -3.95
N LEU A 202 12.35 -7.01 -2.73
CA LEU A 202 11.35 -7.16 -1.67
C LEU A 202 10.83 -5.82 -1.18
N TRP A 203 11.69 -4.79 -1.11
CA TRP A 203 11.23 -3.44 -0.86
C TRP A 203 10.35 -2.93 -1.99
N LEU A 204 10.52 -3.31 -3.26
CA LEU A 204 9.57 -2.93 -4.31
C LEU A 204 8.26 -3.75 -4.24
N ASN A 205 8.29 -4.92 -3.60
CA ASN A 205 7.24 -5.95 -3.61
C ASN A 205 7.05 -6.59 -2.21
N PRO A 206 6.58 -5.81 -1.22
CA PRO A 206 6.48 -6.22 0.18
C PRO A 206 5.48 -7.36 0.39
N GLU A 207 4.51 -7.53 -0.49
CA GLU A 207 3.54 -8.62 -0.49
C GLU A 207 4.20 -10.00 -0.72
N LEU A 208 5.40 -10.05 -1.30
CA LEU A 208 6.19 -11.29 -1.35
C LEU A 208 6.53 -11.83 0.05
N LEU A 209 6.57 -10.96 1.06
CA LEU A 209 6.77 -11.32 2.46
C LEU A 209 5.48 -11.70 3.18
N ALA A 210 4.32 -11.51 2.55
CA ALA A 210 3.05 -11.84 3.16
C ALA A 210 2.99 -13.35 3.46
N ASN A 211 2.89 -13.68 4.74
CA ASN A 211 2.70 -15.05 5.25
C ASN A 211 3.88 -16.02 5.05
N THR A 212 5.08 -15.57 4.64
CA THR A 212 6.26 -16.44 4.53
C THR A 212 7.58 -15.70 4.81
N PRO A 213 8.52 -16.31 5.57
CA PRO A 213 9.89 -15.79 5.72
C PRO A 213 10.78 -16.10 4.51
N ASP A 214 10.37 -17.04 3.66
CA ASP A 214 11.07 -17.45 2.44
C ASP A 214 10.22 -17.05 1.23
N PRO A 215 10.36 -15.81 0.73
CA PRO A 215 9.59 -15.33 -0.41
C PRO A 215 9.99 -16.06 -1.69
N GLU A 216 9.00 -16.35 -2.54
CA GLU A 216 9.19 -16.99 -3.83
C GLU A 216 8.45 -16.24 -4.94
N LEU A 217 9.03 -16.25 -6.14
CA LEU A 217 8.36 -15.72 -7.33
C LEU A 217 7.30 -16.71 -7.81
N LYS A 218 6.09 -16.22 -8.04
CA LYS A 218 5.02 -17.02 -8.65
C LYS A 218 5.02 -16.80 -10.16
N SER A 219 5.15 -17.89 -10.91
CA SER A 219 5.10 -17.83 -12.38
C SER A 219 3.82 -17.15 -12.86
N GLY A 220 3.93 -16.20 -13.78
CA GLY A 220 2.80 -15.47 -14.35
C GLY A 220 2.28 -14.32 -13.48
N ILE A 221 2.69 -14.20 -12.21
CA ILE A 221 2.33 -13.08 -11.33
C ILE A 221 3.46 -12.05 -11.39
N GLY A 222 3.16 -10.87 -11.94
CA GLY A 222 4.19 -9.86 -12.13
C GLY A 222 4.68 -9.25 -10.81
N VAL A 223 5.93 -8.81 -10.82
CA VAL A 223 6.56 -8.04 -9.73
C VAL A 223 6.95 -6.66 -10.25
N ASN A 224 6.75 -5.66 -9.41
CA ASN A 224 7.15 -4.27 -9.63
C ASN A 224 8.68 -4.13 -9.69
N LEU A 225 9.14 -3.38 -10.69
CA LEU A 225 10.53 -2.95 -10.87
C LEU A 225 10.70 -1.43 -10.88
N ASP A 226 9.60 -0.68 -10.81
CA ASP A 226 9.59 0.77 -10.86
C ASP A 226 9.25 1.37 -9.47
N PRO A 227 10.20 2.05 -8.82
CA PRO A 227 9.94 2.77 -7.57
C PRO A 227 8.83 3.83 -7.67
N GLY A 228 8.50 4.33 -8.87
CA GLY A 228 7.39 5.27 -9.07
C GLY A 228 6.02 4.61 -9.09
N ARG A 229 5.96 3.28 -9.27
CA ARG A 229 4.75 2.46 -9.15
C ARG A 229 4.73 1.63 -7.86
N ARG A 230 5.76 1.83 -7.02
CA ARG A 230 5.73 1.30 -5.67
C ARG A 230 4.67 2.04 -4.90
#